data_AF-A0A6P7SQU6-F1
#
_entry.id   AF-A0A6P7SQU6-F1
#
_cell.length_a   1.000
_cell.length_b   1.000
_cell.length_c   1.000
_cell.angle_alpha   90.00
_cell.angle_beta   90.00
_cell.angle_gamma   90.00
#
_symmetry.space_group_name_H-M   'P 1'
#
loop_
_entity.id
_entity.type
_entity.pdbx_description
1 polymer ?
#
loop_
_entity_poly.entity_id
_entity_poly.type
_entity_poly.pdbx_seq_one_letter_code
_entity_poly.pdbx_strand_id
1 'polypeptide(L)'
;MKSFMYGLSEKLGGVSIITGNKYSSDHAATLRTLISVTGELPWLQYYILDDPKSNHTIIRLRLKMNCNEYILLHTITTIGLMFGSPDRVDKILNFCRQTSQMQVLPMDDTFFNGKIYRESDITQHLPGLDLVSLFKYIVNTSSKPASSFLFIIDDMSVFKRFDHLVLETDTTDFINIAFLQLLQEFYGMIPTIGMYLADSISNLGIARNYIQSNSNLPSIPIKKKTCLDLAYLASDVLGWLYSKKYFDK
;
A
#
# COMPACT_ATOMS: atom_id res chain seq x y z
N MET A 1 -2.13 -19.15 -8.51
CA MET A 1 -2.53 -18.19 -7.47
C MET A 1 -2.12 -18.63 -6.07
N LYS A 2 -2.61 -19.78 -5.57
CA LYS A 2 -2.30 -20.27 -4.21
C LYS A 2 -0.80 -20.29 -3.88
N SER A 3 0.03 -20.87 -4.76
CA SER A 3 1.50 -20.89 -4.59
C SER A 3 2.15 -19.50 -4.63
N PHE A 4 1.65 -18.58 -5.46
CA PHE A 4 2.14 -17.20 -5.52
C PHE A 4 1.84 -16.44 -4.22
N MET A 5 0.58 -16.52 -3.75
CA MET A 5 0.12 -15.89 -2.50
C MET A 5 0.88 -16.45 -1.29
N TYR A 6 1.12 -17.76 -1.27
CA TYR A 6 1.94 -18.40 -0.26
C TYR A 6 3.41 -17.91 -0.31
N GLY A 7 4.02 -17.86 -1.49
CA GLY A 7 5.38 -17.35 -1.66
C GLY A 7 5.55 -15.87 -1.29
N LEU A 8 4.56 -15.03 -1.60
CA LEU A 8 4.54 -13.63 -1.18
C LEU A 8 4.38 -13.51 0.34
N SER A 9 3.48 -14.32 0.93
CA SER A 9 3.29 -14.39 2.38
C SER A 9 4.57 -14.77 3.12
N GLU A 10 5.29 -15.79 2.66
CA GLU A 10 6.58 -16.21 3.24
C GLU A 10 7.63 -15.10 3.18
N LYS A 11 7.73 -14.36 2.06
CA LYS A 11 8.62 -13.20 1.94
C LYS A 11 8.27 -12.07 2.92
N LEU A 12 7.00 -11.95 3.29
CA LEU A 12 6.51 -11.00 4.28
C LEU A 12 6.63 -11.51 5.73
N GLY A 13 7.28 -12.66 5.96
CA GLY A 13 7.46 -13.23 7.29
C GLY A 13 6.30 -14.13 7.75
N GLY A 14 5.45 -14.58 6.82
CA GLY A 14 4.35 -15.51 7.09
C GLY A 14 3.08 -14.80 7.53
N VAL A 15 2.35 -14.23 6.57
CA VAL A 15 1.04 -13.58 6.79
C VAL A 15 0.01 -14.59 7.30
N SER A 16 -0.55 -14.33 8.48
CA SER A 16 -1.43 -15.25 9.20
C SER A 16 -2.67 -15.68 8.44
N ILE A 17 -3.29 -14.79 7.66
CA ILE A 17 -4.47 -15.14 6.83
C ILE A 17 -4.15 -16.15 5.70
N ILE A 18 -2.86 -16.38 5.41
CA ILE A 18 -2.39 -17.35 4.42
C ILE A 18 -1.77 -18.58 5.07
N THR A 19 -0.96 -18.39 6.12
CA THR A 19 -0.18 -19.47 6.75
C THR A 19 -0.88 -20.12 7.95
N GLY A 20 -1.85 -19.44 8.56
CA GLY A 20 -2.48 -19.84 9.82
C GLY A 20 -1.60 -19.61 11.06
N ASN A 21 -0.35 -19.17 10.88
CA ASN A 21 0.60 -18.98 11.99
C ASN A 21 0.45 -17.58 12.60
N LYS A 22 0.67 -17.45 13.92
CA LYS A 22 0.72 -16.15 14.58
C LYS A 22 1.92 -15.34 14.07
N TYR A 23 1.69 -14.08 13.75
CA TYR A 23 2.74 -13.18 13.31
C TYR A 23 3.47 -12.59 14.53
N SER A 24 4.80 -12.60 14.51
CA SER A 24 5.64 -12.35 15.70
C SER A 24 6.39 -11.03 15.71
N SER A 25 6.32 -10.22 14.64
CA SER A 25 7.02 -8.94 14.56
C SER A 25 6.17 -7.77 15.07
N ASP A 26 6.84 -6.68 15.48
CA ASP A 26 6.17 -5.41 15.81
C ASP A 26 5.70 -4.66 14.55
N HIS A 27 4.90 -3.59 14.72
CA HIS A 27 4.34 -2.82 13.61
C HIS A 27 5.41 -2.15 12.73
N ALA A 28 6.47 -1.60 13.32
CA ALA A 28 7.54 -0.92 12.59
C ALA A 28 8.38 -1.89 11.76
N ALA A 29 8.74 -3.04 12.31
CA ALA A 29 9.36 -4.16 11.62
C ALA A 29 8.47 -4.66 10.47
N THR A 30 7.16 -4.75 10.70
CA THR A 30 6.18 -5.12 9.67
C THR A 30 6.21 -4.16 8.49
N LEU A 31 6.18 -2.85 8.75
CA LEU A 31 6.26 -1.83 7.70
C LEU A 31 7.58 -1.89 6.93
N ARG A 32 8.71 -2.11 7.62
CA ARG A 32 10.02 -2.30 6.97
C ARG A 32 10.05 -3.52 6.05
N THR A 33 9.51 -4.65 6.51
CA THR A 33 9.38 -5.87 5.68
C THR A 33 8.50 -5.59 4.46
N LEU A 34 7.34 -4.97 4.65
CA LEU A 34 6.40 -4.64 3.58
C LEU A 34 7.06 -3.79 2.50
N ILE A 35 7.72 -2.68 2.86
CA ILE A 35 8.37 -1.82 1.87
C ILE A 35 9.56 -2.50 1.21
N SER A 36 10.32 -3.33 1.92
CA SER A 36 11.45 -4.06 1.31
C SER A 36 11.00 -5.08 0.25
N VAL A 37 9.82 -5.68 0.44
CA VAL A 37 9.28 -6.72 -0.44
C VAL A 37 8.44 -6.14 -1.57
N THR A 38 7.68 -5.09 -1.30
CA THR A 38 6.67 -4.55 -2.23
C THR A 38 7.04 -3.21 -2.84
N GLY A 39 8.01 -2.49 -2.25
CA GLY A 39 8.33 -1.12 -2.62
C GLY A 39 7.30 -0.09 -2.17
N GLU A 40 6.21 -0.51 -1.52
CA GLU A 40 5.12 0.36 -1.12
C GLU A 40 4.81 0.24 0.38
N LEU A 41 4.30 1.35 0.94
CA LEU A 41 3.72 1.36 2.27
C LEU A 41 2.20 1.44 2.16
N PRO A 42 1.46 0.52 2.80
CA PRO A 42 0.01 0.65 2.87
C PRO A 42 -0.34 1.92 3.67
N TRP A 43 -1.37 2.63 3.22
CA TRP A 43 -1.86 3.89 3.79
C TRP A 43 -0.92 5.08 3.80
N LEU A 44 0.38 4.94 3.53
CA LEU A 44 1.32 6.05 3.46
C LEU A 44 1.71 6.33 2.01
N GLN A 45 1.49 7.57 1.58
CA GLN A 45 2.07 8.12 0.36
C GLN A 45 3.18 9.08 0.78
N TYR A 46 4.35 8.94 0.16
CA TYR A 46 5.49 9.78 0.51
C TYR A 46 6.27 10.26 -0.72
N TYR A 47 6.92 11.41 -0.56
CA TYR A 47 7.87 11.96 -1.51
C TYR A 47 9.13 12.37 -0.78
N ILE A 48 10.28 11.92 -1.28
CA ILE A 48 11.59 12.30 -0.75
C ILE A 48 12.14 13.39 -1.66
N LEU A 49 12.37 14.57 -1.08
CA LEU A 49 13.12 15.63 -1.73
C LEU A 49 14.58 15.54 -1.29
N ASP A 50 15.45 15.23 -2.24
CA ASP A 50 16.89 15.35 -2.06
C ASP A 50 17.30 16.75 -2.52
N ASP A 51 17.62 17.64 -1.57
CA ASP A 51 18.26 18.90 -1.88
C ASP A 51 19.78 18.73 -1.71
N PRO A 52 20.57 18.74 -2.79
CA PRO A 52 22.02 18.53 -2.73
C PRO A 52 22.75 19.60 -1.90
N LYS A 53 22.10 20.72 -1.54
CA LYS A 53 22.66 21.78 -0.69
C LYS A 53 22.19 21.72 0.77
N SER A 54 21.25 20.83 1.10
CA SER A 54 20.66 20.70 2.44
C SER A 54 21.30 19.57 3.24
N ASN A 55 21.54 19.79 4.54
CA ASN A 55 21.89 18.72 5.48
C ASN A 55 20.66 17.90 5.94
N HIS A 56 19.49 18.21 5.40
CA HIS A 56 18.23 17.56 5.72
C HIS A 56 17.64 16.91 4.47
N THR A 57 17.21 15.66 4.60
CA THR A 57 16.31 15.03 3.64
C THR A 57 14.87 15.38 4.03
N ILE A 58 14.13 15.98 3.10
CA ILE A 58 12.75 16.41 3.35
C ILE A 58 11.82 15.31 2.86
N ILE A 59 10.93 14.83 3.73
CA ILE A 59 9.95 13.79 3.45
C ILE A 59 8.58 14.41 3.56
N ARG A 60 7.85 14.50 2.45
CA ARG A 60 6.43 14.83 2.45
C ARG A 60 5.63 13.56 2.70
N LEU A 61 4.79 13.54 3.72
CA LEU A 61 3.94 12.41 4.08
C LEU A 61 2.47 12.74 3.95
N ARG A 62 1.73 11.77 3.42
CA ARG A 62 0.27 11.82 3.32
C ARG A 62 -0.32 10.46 3.62
N LEU A 63 -1.53 10.45 4.17
CA LEU A 63 -2.31 9.22 4.34
C LEU A 63 -3.18 8.96 3.11
N LYS A 64 -3.02 7.78 2.49
CA LYS A 64 -3.91 7.21 1.46
C LYS A 64 -4.94 6.29 2.12
N MET A 65 -6.02 6.86 2.66
CA MET A 65 -7.10 6.09 3.29
C MET A 65 -8.08 5.53 2.26
N ASN A 66 -7.59 4.65 1.39
CA ASN A 66 -8.39 3.97 0.38
C ASN A 66 -8.71 2.54 0.82
N CYS A 67 -9.51 2.37 1.88
CA CYS A 67 -10.09 1.07 2.17
C CYS A 67 -11.52 0.99 1.63
N ASN A 68 -11.75 0.07 0.69
CA ASN A 68 -13.08 -0.20 0.16
C ASN A 68 -13.58 -1.49 0.81
N GLU A 69 -14.51 -1.34 1.77
CA GLU A 69 -15.02 -2.46 2.58
C GLU A 69 -15.58 -3.60 1.71
N TYR A 70 -16.24 -3.27 0.60
CA TYR A 70 -16.79 -4.26 -0.33
C TYR A 70 -15.68 -5.08 -1.01
N ILE A 71 -14.68 -4.41 -1.59
CA ILE A 71 -13.54 -5.09 -2.24
C ILE A 71 -12.74 -5.91 -1.21
N LEU A 72 -12.58 -5.37 0.00
CA LEU A 72 -11.90 -6.06 1.08
C LEU A 72 -12.61 -7.35 1.48
N LEU A 73 -13.92 -7.30 1.73
CA LEU A 73 -14.72 -8.46 2.10
C LEU A 73 -14.67 -9.57 1.04
N HIS A 74 -14.69 -9.19 -0.24
CA HIS A 74 -14.54 -10.13 -1.34
C HIS A 74 -13.14 -10.74 -1.41
N THR A 75 -12.10 -9.95 -1.17
CA THR A 75 -10.71 -10.43 -1.13
C THR A 75 -10.52 -11.44 0.01
N ILE A 76 -11.03 -11.12 1.20
CA ILE A 76 -11.04 -12.00 2.38
C ILE A 76 -11.76 -13.31 2.07
N THR A 77 -12.96 -13.24 1.48
CA THR A 77 -13.76 -14.44 1.14
C THR A 77 -13.01 -15.34 0.16
N THR A 78 -12.35 -14.75 -0.84
CA THR A 78 -11.59 -15.51 -1.85
C THR A 78 -10.34 -16.15 -1.26
N ILE A 79 -9.63 -15.44 -0.37
CA ILE A 79 -8.54 -16.04 0.40
C ILE A 79 -9.05 -17.19 1.27
N GLY A 80 -10.21 -17.01 1.91
CA GLY A 80 -10.88 -18.03 2.71
C GLY A 80 -11.15 -19.32 1.95
N LEU A 81 -11.61 -19.22 0.69
CA LEU A 81 -11.82 -20.38 -0.17
C LEU A 81 -10.51 -21.12 -0.53
N MET A 82 -9.37 -20.43 -0.57
CA MET A 82 -8.09 -21.01 -0.96
C MET A 82 -7.29 -21.58 0.22
N PHE A 83 -7.39 -20.95 1.38
CA PHE A 83 -6.52 -21.20 2.54
C PHE A 83 -7.27 -21.55 3.84
N GLY A 84 -8.61 -21.54 3.82
CA GLY A 84 -9.45 -21.71 5.00
C GLY A 84 -9.98 -20.37 5.51
N SER A 85 -11.17 -20.37 6.12
CA SER A 85 -11.81 -19.15 6.62
C SER A 85 -10.91 -18.40 7.59
N PRO A 86 -10.67 -17.09 7.37
CA PRO A 86 -9.85 -16.30 8.27
C PRO A 86 -10.55 -16.16 9.61
N ASP A 87 -9.86 -16.52 10.69
CA ASP A 87 -10.24 -16.03 12.01
C ASP A 87 -9.97 -14.52 12.03
N ARG A 88 -10.87 -13.74 12.67
CA ARG A 88 -10.70 -12.28 12.92
C ARG A 88 -11.03 -11.31 11.77
N VAL A 89 -11.91 -11.70 10.84
CA VAL A 89 -12.45 -10.80 9.78
C VAL A 89 -13.04 -9.50 10.34
N ASP A 90 -13.75 -9.55 11.47
CA ASP A 90 -14.36 -8.36 12.07
C ASP A 90 -13.35 -7.30 12.49
N LYS A 91 -12.16 -7.72 12.96
CA LYS A 91 -11.08 -6.81 13.34
C LYS A 91 -10.51 -6.09 12.12
N ILE A 92 -10.33 -6.82 11.02
CA ILE A 92 -9.89 -6.28 9.72
C ILE A 92 -10.89 -5.25 9.20
N LEU A 93 -12.19 -5.59 9.20
CA LEU A 93 -13.25 -4.68 8.75
C LEU A 93 -13.35 -3.44 9.64
N ASN A 94 -13.22 -3.59 10.95
CA ASN A 94 -13.27 -2.48 11.88
C ASN A 94 -12.14 -1.46 11.63
N PHE A 95 -10.91 -1.94 11.39
CA PHE A 95 -9.79 -1.06 11.03
C PHE A 95 -10.09 -0.27 9.76
N CYS A 96 -10.63 -0.94 8.74
CA CYS A 96 -11.00 -0.30 7.48
C CYS A 96 -12.12 0.74 7.63
N ARG A 97 -13.13 0.47 8.45
CA ARG A 97 -14.17 1.46 8.76
C ARG A 97 -13.59 2.68 9.45
N GLN A 98 -12.74 2.48 10.46
CA GLN A 98 -12.14 3.58 11.19
C GLN A 98 -11.24 4.44 10.31
N THR A 99 -10.43 3.83 9.43
CA THR A 99 -9.61 4.57 8.45
C THR A 99 -10.46 5.30 7.41
N SER A 100 -11.56 4.72 6.93
CA SER A 100 -12.47 5.39 5.98
C SER A 100 -13.17 6.62 6.56
N GLN A 101 -13.33 6.67 7.88
CA GLN A 101 -13.92 7.80 8.60
C GLN A 101 -12.90 8.92 8.91
N MET A 102 -11.61 8.68 8.66
CA MET A 102 -10.59 9.72 8.77
C MET A 102 -10.69 10.63 7.55
N GLN A 103 -11.32 11.81 7.71
CA GLN A 103 -11.36 12.82 6.66
C GLN A 103 -9.94 13.28 6.35
N VAL A 104 -9.43 12.89 5.19
CA VAL A 104 -8.16 13.39 4.66
C VAL A 104 -8.48 14.57 3.74
N LEU A 105 -7.82 15.70 3.95
CA LEU A 105 -8.00 16.86 3.07
C LEU A 105 -7.67 16.50 1.61
N PRO A 106 -8.45 17.01 0.63
CA PRO A 106 -8.10 16.88 -0.77
C PRO A 106 -6.73 17.50 -1.02
N MET A 107 -5.99 16.95 -1.98
CA MET A 107 -4.66 17.46 -2.31
C MET A 107 -4.85 18.80 -3.00
N ASP A 108 -4.35 19.88 -2.40
CA ASP A 108 -3.97 21.05 -3.21
C ASP A 108 -2.71 20.65 -3.98
N ASP A 109 -2.63 21.02 -5.26
CA ASP A 109 -1.47 20.75 -6.12
C ASP A 109 -0.18 21.45 -5.65
N THR A 110 -0.26 22.25 -4.57
CA THR A 110 0.90 22.92 -3.98
C THR A 110 1.67 21.97 -3.04
N PHE A 111 2.82 21.52 -3.53
CA PHE A 111 3.75 20.63 -2.82
C PHE A 111 4.21 21.15 -1.43
N PHE A 112 3.99 22.42 -1.11
CA PHE A 112 4.40 23.04 0.17
C PHE A 112 3.25 23.30 1.14
N ASN A 113 2.00 22.93 0.82
CA ASN A 113 0.94 22.95 1.83
C ASN A 113 1.23 21.87 2.87
N GLY A 114 1.28 22.24 4.16
CA GLY A 114 1.62 21.33 5.26
C GLY A 114 2.56 21.99 6.27
N LYS A 115 2.60 21.46 7.50
CA LYS A 115 3.52 21.93 8.55
C LYS A 115 4.80 21.10 8.53
N ILE A 116 5.92 21.76 8.81
CA ILE A 116 7.25 21.13 8.89
C ILE A 116 7.49 20.66 10.32
N TYR A 117 7.92 19.42 10.48
CA TYR A 117 8.21 18.75 11.74
C TYR A 117 9.62 18.16 11.72
N ARG A 118 10.31 18.22 12.85
CA ARG A 118 11.63 17.57 13.05
C ARG A 118 11.46 16.12 13.50
N GLU A 119 12.54 15.34 13.44
CA GLU A 119 12.56 13.95 13.95
C GLU A 119 11.99 13.84 15.38
N SER A 120 12.35 14.76 16.26
CA SER A 120 11.85 14.79 17.65
C SER A 120 10.34 14.91 17.73
N ASP A 121 9.75 15.75 16.88
CA ASP A 121 8.31 16.00 16.87
C ASP A 121 7.56 14.76 16.37
N ILE A 122 8.12 14.09 15.35
CA ILE A 122 7.55 12.85 14.81
C ILE A 122 7.61 11.72 15.83
N THR A 123 8.76 11.49 16.46
CA THR A 123 8.89 10.44 17.48
C THR A 123 7.97 10.68 18.66
N GLN A 124 7.75 11.94 19.05
CA GLN A 124 6.85 12.30 20.15
C GLN A 124 5.37 12.13 19.78
N HIS A 125 4.98 12.50 18.56
CA HIS A 125 3.58 12.56 18.15
C HIS A 125 3.06 11.32 17.45
N LEU A 126 3.92 10.55 16.80
CA LEU A 126 3.60 9.38 15.99
C LEU A 126 4.50 8.18 16.34
N PRO A 127 4.53 7.75 17.62
CA PRO A 127 5.44 6.70 18.07
C PRO A 127 5.11 5.31 17.49
N GLY A 128 3.86 5.03 17.13
CA GLY A 128 3.43 3.69 16.68
C GLY A 128 4.01 3.27 15.33
N LEU A 129 4.20 4.23 14.42
CA LEU A 129 4.72 3.97 13.08
C LEU A 129 6.25 3.97 13.00
N ASP A 130 6.95 4.51 14.02
CA ASP A 130 8.40 4.70 14.05
C ASP A 130 8.96 5.24 12.71
N LEU A 131 8.32 6.31 12.21
CA LEU A 131 8.56 6.85 10.87
C LEU A 131 10.02 7.27 10.67
N VAL A 132 10.68 7.79 11.70
CA VAL A 132 12.09 8.18 11.61
C VAL A 132 12.98 6.97 11.29
N SER A 133 12.79 5.85 11.98
CA SER A 133 13.56 4.62 11.71
C SER A 133 13.18 4.00 10.38
N LEU A 134 11.91 4.06 10.00
CA LEU A 134 11.42 3.58 8.70
C LEU A 134 12.08 4.36 7.54
N PHE A 135 12.12 5.68 7.60
CA PHE A 135 12.73 6.49 6.54
C PHE A 135 14.26 6.46 6.56
N LYS A 136 14.89 6.26 7.72
CA LYS A 136 16.32 5.90 7.80
C LYS A 136 16.59 4.63 6.98
N TYR A 137 15.76 3.61 7.11
CA TYR A 137 15.89 2.38 6.32
C TYR A 137 15.72 2.63 4.81
N ILE A 138 14.68 3.38 4.41
CA ILE A 138 14.39 3.69 3.00
C ILE A 138 15.50 4.52 2.36
N VAL A 139 16.03 5.54 3.05
CA VAL A 139 17.02 6.47 2.48
C VAL A 139 18.44 5.89 2.54
N ASN A 140 18.79 5.11 3.57
CA ASN A 140 20.11 4.50 3.66
C ASN A 140 20.32 3.38 2.64
N THR A 141 19.24 2.76 2.16
CA THR A 141 19.32 1.82 1.02
C THR A 141 19.57 2.56 -0.31
N SER A 142 19.33 3.87 -0.38
CA SER A 142 19.58 4.72 -1.56
C SER A 142 20.88 5.53 -1.44
N SER A 143 22.06 4.87 -1.41
CA SER A 143 23.42 5.41 -1.71
C SER A 143 23.97 6.67 -1.01
N LYS A 144 23.18 7.47 -0.29
CA LYS A 144 23.61 8.67 0.43
C LYS A 144 22.87 8.76 1.77
N PRO A 145 23.52 8.42 2.90
CA PRO A 145 22.87 8.50 4.20
C PRO A 145 22.56 9.95 4.55
N ALA A 146 21.29 10.23 4.87
CA ALA A 146 20.85 11.54 5.32
C ALA A 146 21.40 11.86 6.71
N SER A 147 21.90 13.07 6.93
CA SER A 147 22.33 13.51 8.27
C SER A 147 21.15 13.77 9.23
N SER A 148 19.98 14.12 8.71
CA SER A 148 18.73 14.25 9.48
C SER A 148 17.51 14.40 8.56
N PHE A 149 16.32 14.22 9.12
CA PHE A 149 15.04 14.31 8.39
C PHE A 149 14.19 15.50 8.83
N LEU A 150 13.49 16.09 7.86
CA LEU A 150 12.36 17.00 8.07
C LEU A 150 11.11 16.41 7.43
N PHE A 151 9.98 16.50 8.12
CA PHE A 151 8.72 15.91 7.67
C PHE A 151 7.71 17.01 7.36
N ILE A 152 7.14 16.99 6.16
CA ILE A 152 6.00 17.83 5.80
C ILE A 152 4.75 16.99 5.94
N ILE A 153 3.86 17.37 6.86
CA ILE A 153 2.59 16.68 7.12
C ILE A 153 1.43 17.67 6.97
N ASP A 154 0.45 17.30 6.16
CA ASP A 154 -0.73 18.13 5.86
C ASP A 154 -1.63 18.31 7.11
N ASP A 155 -1.98 17.21 7.77
CA ASP A 155 -2.79 17.23 9.00
C ASP A 155 -2.27 16.25 10.05
N MET A 156 -1.51 16.77 11.01
CA MET A 156 -0.96 16.00 12.13
C MET A 156 -2.05 15.36 13.00
N SER A 157 -3.26 15.91 13.06
CA SER A 157 -4.34 15.36 13.88
C SER A 157 -4.86 14.03 13.30
N VAL A 158 -4.98 13.95 11.98
CA VAL A 158 -5.37 12.72 11.27
C VAL A 158 -4.27 11.66 11.40
N PHE A 159 -3.01 12.06 11.28
CA PHE A 159 -1.88 11.16 11.53
C PHE A 159 -1.86 10.59 12.96
N LYS A 160 -2.14 11.42 13.98
CA LYS A 160 -2.23 10.95 15.37
C LYS A 160 -3.36 9.92 15.56
N ARG A 161 -4.52 10.13 14.95
CA ARG A 161 -5.63 9.16 14.99
C ARG A 161 -5.26 7.85 14.33
N PHE A 162 -4.56 7.91 13.18
CA PHE A 162 -4.09 6.72 12.50
C PHE A 162 -3.02 5.98 13.31
N ASP A 163 -2.03 6.69 13.87
CA ASP A 163 -0.98 6.12 14.72
C ASP A 163 -1.57 5.40 15.95
N HIS A 164 -2.57 6.02 16.59
CA HIS A 164 -3.31 5.40 17.69
C HIS A 164 -4.03 4.12 17.26
N LEU A 165 -4.71 4.14 16.11
CA LEU A 165 -5.38 2.95 15.57
C LEU A 165 -4.39 1.82 15.28
N VAL A 166 -3.19 2.13 14.78
CA VAL A 166 -2.12 1.15 14.57
C VAL A 166 -1.70 0.53 15.89
N LEU A 167 -1.45 1.35 16.91
CA LEU A 167 -1.06 0.88 18.25
C LEU A 167 -2.11 -0.01 18.92
N GLU A 168 -3.40 0.26 18.71
CA GLU A 168 -4.51 -0.56 19.24
C GLU A 168 -4.73 -1.86 18.48
N THR A 169 -4.14 -1.99 17.28
CA THR A 169 -4.32 -3.16 16.42
C THR A 169 -3.25 -4.20 16.74
N ASP A 170 -3.67 -5.42 17.08
CA ASP A 170 -2.74 -6.54 17.29
C ASP A 170 -1.89 -6.78 16.02
N THR A 171 -0.61 -7.11 16.19
CA THR A 171 0.33 -7.19 15.06
C THR A 171 -0.05 -8.25 14.02
N THR A 172 -0.72 -9.34 14.45
CA THR A 172 -1.26 -10.35 13.54
C THR A 172 -2.41 -9.80 12.70
N ASP A 173 -3.29 -8.98 13.29
CA ASP A 173 -4.34 -8.31 12.53
C ASP A 173 -3.73 -7.25 11.60
N PHE A 174 -2.74 -6.51 12.07
CA PHE A 174 -2.07 -5.47 11.30
C PHE A 174 -1.42 -5.98 10.02
N ILE A 175 -0.65 -7.09 10.06
CA ILE A 175 -0.07 -7.67 8.85
C ILE A 175 -1.15 -8.17 7.88
N ASN A 176 -2.24 -8.75 8.38
CA ASN A 176 -3.35 -9.18 7.53
C ASN A 176 -3.99 -8.00 6.81
N ILE A 177 -4.25 -6.91 7.54
CA ILE A 177 -4.83 -5.68 7.00
C ILE A 177 -3.89 -5.06 5.95
N ALA A 178 -2.60 -4.97 6.26
CA ALA A 178 -1.58 -4.44 5.35
C ALA A 178 -1.47 -5.26 4.06
N PHE A 179 -1.46 -6.59 4.19
CA PHE A 179 -1.42 -7.51 3.06
C PHE A 179 -2.66 -7.36 2.18
N LEU A 180 -3.86 -7.29 2.78
CA LEU A 180 -5.10 -7.11 2.04
C LEU A 180 -5.18 -5.74 1.36
N GLN A 181 -4.67 -4.68 2.00
CA GLN A 181 -4.59 -3.33 1.40
C GLN A 181 -3.69 -3.34 0.17
N LEU A 182 -2.51 -3.96 0.24
CA LEU A 182 -1.63 -4.14 -0.92
C LEU A 182 -2.36 -4.88 -2.05
N LEU A 183 -3.04 -5.98 -1.73
CA LEU A 183 -3.82 -6.72 -2.73
C LEU A 183 -4.93 -5.87 -3.34
N GLN A 184 -5.60 -5.00 -2.58
CA GLN A 184 -6.62 -4.09 -3.10
C GLN A 184 -6.03 -3.06 -4.06
N GLU A 185 -4.83 -2.56 -3.79
CA GLU A 185 -4.12 -1.64 -4.69
C GLU A 185 -3.67 -2.36 -5.99
N PHE A 186 -3.23 -3.62 -5.88
CA PHE A 186 -2.93 -4.46 -7.04
C PHE A 186 -4.17 -5.01 -7.76
N TYR A 187 -5.33 -5.09 -7.11
CA TYR A 187 -6.58 -5.62 -7.66
C TYR A 187 -7.03 -4.86 -8.90
N GLY A 188 -6.86 -3.53 -8.88
CA GLY A 188 -7.14 -2.66 -10.03
C GLY A 188 -6.05 -2.71 -11.11
N MET A 189 -4.83 -3.15 -10.77
CA MET A 189 -3.65 -3.04 -11.64
C MET A 189 -3.24 -4.36 -12.32
N ILE A 190 -3.58 -5.53 -11.78
CA ILE A 190 -3.19 -6.83 -12.34
C ILE A 190 -4.43 -7.59 -12.82
N PRO A 191 -4.72 -7.58 -14.14
CA PRO A 191 -5.92 -8.19 -14.71
C PRO A 191 -6.08 -9.67 -14.36
N THR A 192 -5.01 -10.41 -14.14
CA THR A 192 -5.06 -11.84 -13.78
C THR A 192 -5.56 -12.04 -12.35
N ILE A 193 -5.12 -11.22 -11.39
CA ILE A 193 -5.64 -11.25 -10.01
C ILE A 193 -7.12 -10.81 -10.02
N GLY A 194 -7.43 -9.72 -10.74
CA GLY A 194 -8.80 -9.26 -10.94
C GLY A 194 -9.71 -10.26 -11.66
N MET A 195 -9.21 -11.00 -12.65
CA MET A 195 -9.97 -12.03 -13.37
C MET A 195 -10.28 -13.25 -12.51
N TYR A 196 -9.32 -13.76 -11.74
CA TYR A 196 -9.60 -14.90 -10.85
C TYR A 196 -10.53 -14.55 -9.69
N LEU A 197 -10.46 -13.31 -9.22
CA LEU A 197 -11.41 -12.77 -8.26
C LEU A 197 -12.79 -12.45 -8.90
N ALA A 198 -12.83 -12.13 -10.20
CA ALA A 198 -14.08 -11.99 -10.96
C ALA A 198 -14.71 -13.36 -11.33
N ASP A 199 -13.91 -14.39 -11.54
CA ASP A 199 -14.39 -15.75 -11.81
C ASP A 199 -14.99 -16.39 -10.55
N SER A 200 -14.40 -16.16 -9.36
CA SER A 200 -15.05 -16.54 -8.09
C SER A 200 -16.36 -15.78 -7.86
N ILE A 201 -16.48 -14.55 -8.35
CA ILE A 201 -17.73 -13.75 -8.36
C ILE A 201 -18.79 -14.37 -9.29
N SER A 202 -18.41 -14.89 -10.46
CA SER A 202 -19.36 -15.49 -11.42
C SER A 202 -19.97 -16.82 -10.93
N ASN A 203 -19.19 -17.63 -10.20
CA ASN A 203 -19.63 -18.91 -9.68
C ASN A 203 -20.53 -18.82 -8.42
N LEU A 204 -20.64 -17.63 -7.81
CA LEU A 204 -21.50 -17.39 -6.65
C LEU A 204 -22.88 -16.81 -7.01
N GLY A 205 -23.20 -16.61 -8.29
CA GLY A 205 -24.54 -16.18 -8.73
C GLY A 205 -24.95 -14.74 -8.36
N ILE A 206 -24.12 -14.00 -7.63
CA ILE A 206 -24.41 -12.66 -7.08
C ILE A 206 -23.99 -11.53 -8.05
N ALA A 207 -23.29 -11.87 -9.14
CA ALA A 207 -22.60 -10.92 -10.04
C ALA A 207 -23.46 -10.20 -11.09
N ARG A 208 -24.78 -10.44 -11.19
CA ARG A 208 -25.57 -9.77 -12.25
C ARG A 208 -25.72 -8.26 -12.02
N ASN A 209 -25.67 -7.80 -10.77
CA ASN A 209 -26.01 -6.39 -10.47
C ASN A 209 -24.81 -5.45 -10.37
N TYR A 210 -23.57 -5.93 -10.14
CA TYR A 210 -22.40 -5.04 -10.03
C TYR A 210 -21.67 -4.82 -11.37
N ILE A 211 -21.62 -5.84 -12.24
CA ILE A 211 -21.11 -5.66 -13.62
C ILE A 211 -22.04 -4.70 -14.39
N GLN A 212 -23.34 -4.67 -14.04
CA GLN A 212 -24.30 -3.74 -14.62
C GLN A 212 -24.29 -2.34 -14.00
N SER A 213 -23.96 -2.15 -12.72
CA SER A 213 -23.95 -0.81 -12.12
C SER A 213 -22.75 0.06 -12.53
N ASN A 214 -21.66 -0.55 -13.01
CA ASN A 214 -20.53 0.14 -13.65
C ASN A 214 -20.42 -0.17 -15.16
N SER A 215 -21.54 -0.49 -15.81
CA SER A 215 -21.60 -0.85 -17.25
C SER A 215 -21.48 0.33 -18.22
N ASN A 216 -20.52 1.23 -17.97
CA ASN A 216 -19.93 2.09 -19.01
C ASN A 216 -18.46 1.72 -19.25
N LEU A 217 -18.15 0.43 -19.21
CA LEU A 217 -16.83 -0.08 -19.58
C LEU A 217 -16.85 -0.54 -21.05
N PRO A 218 -16.30 0.24 -21.99
CA PRO A 218 -16.04 -0.27 -23.33
C PRO A 218 -15.00 -1.39 -23.24
N SER A 219 -15.28 -2.44 -24.01
CA SER A 219 -14.46 -3.64 -24.22
C SER A 219 -13.01 -3.30 -24.61
N ILE A 220 -12.05 -3.73 -23.79
CA ILE A 220 -10.63 -3.93 -24.17
C ILE A 220 -9.82 -2.64 -24.55
N PRO A 221 -9.85 -1.53 -23.77
CA PRO A 221 -8.75 -0.55 -23.77
C PRO A 221 -8.01 -0.39 -22.44
N ILE A 222 -8.58 -0.82 -21.30
CA ILE A 222 -7.99 -0.59 -19.97
C ILE A 222 -6.82 -1.53 -19.69
N LYS A 223 -6.93 -2.83 -20.03
CA LYS A 223 -5.84 -3.81 -19.83
C LYS A 223 -4.54 -3.41 -20.55
N LYS A 224 -4.65 -2.82 -21.75
CA LYS A 224 -3.50 -2.29 -22.51
C LYS A 224 -2.91 -1.06 -21.83
N LYS A 225 -3.75 -0.15 -21.35
CA LYS A 225 -3.32 1.06 -20.64
C LYS A 225 -2.59 0.71 -19.34
N THR A 226 -3.09 -0.21 -18.53
CA THR A 226 -2.44 -0.63 -17.28
C THR A 226 -1.09 -1.30 -17.51
N CYS A 227 -0.97 -2.16 -18.55
CA CYS A 227 0.33 -2.71 -18.93
C CYS A 227 1.29 -1.65 -19.49
N LEU A 228 0.76 -0.63 -20.20
CA LEU A 228 1.54 0.51 -20.67
C LEU A 228 1.97 1.43 -19.51
N ASP A 229 1.15 1.61 -18.48
CA ASP A 229 1.48 2.39 -17.28
C ASP A 229 2.55 1.67 -16.43
N LEU A 230 2.48 0.34 -16.32
CA LEU A 230 3.54 -0.47 -15.71
C LEU A 230 4.82 -0.47 -16.55
N ALA A 231 4.68 -0.53 -17.88
CA ALA A 231 5.80 -0.35 -18.80
C ALA A 231 6.41 1.05 -18.71
N TYR A 232 5.59 2.07 -18.40
CA TYR A 232 6.05 3.45 -18.19
C TYR A 232 6.94 3.59 -16.94
N LEU A 233 6.78 2.75 -15.92
CA LEU A 233 7.73 2.66 -14.80
C LEU A 233 9.12 2.17 -15.25
N ALA A 234 9.19 1.48 -16.38
CA ALA A 234 10.42 1.10 -17.07
C ALA A 234 10.64 1.93 -18.36
N SER A 235 10.00 3.11 -18.47
CA SER A 235 9.98 3.91 -19.71
C SER A 235 11.38 4.26 -20.20
N ASP A 236 12.31 4.58 -19.31
CA ASP A 236 13.70 4.87 -19.69
C ASP A 236 14.42 3.63 -20.25
N VAL A 237 14.18 2.45 -19.67
CA VAL A 237 14.74 1.18 -20.16
C VAL A 237 14.13 0.81 -21.51
N LEU A 238 12.82 1.00 -21.66
CA LEU A 238 12.11 0.75 -22.91
C LEU A 238 12.48 1.77 -23.99
N GLY A 239 12.68 3.03 -23.61
CA GLY A 239 13.16 4.10 -24.49
C GLY A 239 14.59 3.85 -24.96
N TRP A 240 15.46 3.36 -24.07
CA TRP A 240 16.81 2.92 -24.43
C TRP A 240 16.79 1.71 -25.38
N LEU A 241 15.96 0.70 -25.12
CA LEU A 241 15.80 -0.46 -26.01
C LEU A 241 15.23 -0.08 -27.38
N TYR A 242 14.27 0.85 -27.40
CA TYR A 242 13.63 1.34 -28.63
C TYR A 242 14.62 2.15 -29.48
N SER A 243 15.32 3.12 -28.87
CA SER A 243 16.32 3.94 -29.55
C SER A 243 17.46 3.08 -30.11
N LYS A 244 17.98 2.14 -29.32
CA LYS A 244 19.01 1.20 -29.80
C LYS A 244 18.59 0.38 -31.03
N LYS A 245 17.30 0.11 -31.20
CA LYS A 245 16.77 -0.73 -32.30
C LYS A 245 16.31 0.08 -33.52
N TYR A 246 15.86 1.31 -33.33
CA TYR A 246 15.15 2.07 -34.37
C TYR A 246 15.66 3.49 -34.60
N PHE A 247 16.61 4.01 -33.81
CA PHE A 247 17.04 5.41 -33.94
C PHE A 247 18.01 5.64 -35.12
N ASP A 248 18.72 4.59 -35.56
CA ASP A 248 19.61 4.63 -36.73
C ASP A 248 18.93 4.16 -38.03
N LYS A 249 17.59 4.15 -38.11
CA LYS A 249 16.81 3.92 -39.33
C LYS A 249 16.02 5.16 -39.71
#